data_AF-A0A3C1L1S4-F1
#
_entry.id   AF-A0A3C1L1S4-F1
#
_cell.length_a   1.000
_cell.length_b   1.000
_cell.length_c   1.000
_cell.angle_alpha   90.00
_cell.angle_beta   90.00
_cell.angle_gamma   90.00
#
_symmetry.space_group_name_H-M   'P 1'
#
loop_
_entity.id
_entity.type
_entity.pdbx_description
1 polymer ?
#
loop_
_entity_poly.entity_id
_entity_poly.type
_entity_poly.pdbx_seq_one_letter_code
_entity_poly.pdbx_strand_id
1 'polypeptide(L)'
;MAPMVPVSVVGPAAAAHALPPCPQEGVVCPCGKITVEDLDGVWSKGFNELELVKRASLTGVGTCQGGVCMPHLRAFVAERSGSEPQPFTARPAARQLTLGEAAAGYHIDTFRRTPLHAEHVALGATLDKFGGWYRPWHYGDPVAEYWAVREAVSLGDVSTLGKMIVSGPDVVEALERLYPNHVHDIKVGRARYVINLTERGHILDDGMILRDADDRFTLTFTSGGASTAEMWVRDWVETWGLKVHVLDRTVSHGAINVTGPLAGEL
;
A
#
# COMPACT_ATOMS: atom_id res chain seq x y z
N MET A 1 -12.64 -2.14 -19.14
CA MET A 1 -11.48 -2.65 -19.90
C MET A 1 -11.42 -1.87 -21.20
N ALA A 2 -10.32 -1.16 -21.49
CA ALA A 2 -10.13 -0.65 -22.84
C ALA A 2 -10.21 -1.84 -23.81
N PRO A 3 -10.94 -1.74 -24.94
CA PRO A 3 -11.00 -2.82 -25.90
C PRO A 3 -9.57 -3.14 -26.32
N MET A 4 -9.15 -4.41 -26.19
CA MET A 4 -7.87 -4.87 -26.71
C MET A 4 -7.82 -4.48 -28.18
N VAL A 5 -6.95 -3.54 -28.51
CA VAL A 5 -6.63 -3.26 -29.92
C VAL A 5 -5.99 -4.55 -30.44
N PRO A 6 -6.58 -5.23 -31.43
CA PRO A 6 -6.00 -6.45 -31.96
C PRO A 6 -4.65 -6.08 -32.61
N VAL A 7 -3.56 -6.48 -31.96
CA VAL A 7 -2.21 -6.33 -32.50
C VAL A 7 -1.95 -7.54 -33.40
N SER A 8 -1.89 -7.33 -34.71
CA SER A 8 -1.44 -8.34 -35.67
C SER A 8 0.02 -8.08 -36.04
N VAL A 9 0.89 -9.05 -35.79
CA VAL A 9 2.26 -9.02 -36.33
C VAL A 9 2.19 -9.35 -37.81
N VAL A 10 2.79 -8.51 -38.66
CA VAL A 10 2.83 -8.68 -40.12
C VAL A 10 4.26 -8.82 -40.62
N GLY A 11 4.44 -9.51 -41.74
CA GLY A 11 5.75 -9.72 -42.37
C GLY A 11 6.51 -10.95 -41.85
N PRO A 12 7.82 -11.08 -42.18
CA PRO A 12 8.62 -12.27 -41.85
C PRO A 12 8.67 -12.63 -40.36
N ALA A 13 8.49 -11.65 -39.47
CA ALA A 13 8.44 -11.86 -38.02
C ALA A 13 7.17 -12.58 -37.54
N ALA A 14 6.14 -12.69 -38.37
CA ALA A 14 4.93 -13.45 -38.09
C ALA A 14 5.03 -14.93 -38.54
N ALA A 15 6.08 -15.29 -39.27
CA ALA A 15 6.27 -16.66 -39.73
C ALA A 15 6.63 -17.58 -38.57
N ALA A 16 6.02 -18.77 -38.53
CA ALA A 16 6.46 -19.82 -37.62
C ALA A 16 7.87 -20.24 -38.01
N HIS A 17 8.82 -20.07 -37.10
CA HIS A 17 10.19 -20.54 -37.29
C HIS A 17 10.30 -21.97 -36.77
N ALA A 18 10.84 -22.88 -37.59
CA ALA A 18 11.13 -24.24 -37.18
C ALA A 18 12.11 -24.25 -35.99
N LEU A 19 11.99 -25.25 -35.13
CA LEU A 19 12.98 -25.47 -34.08
C LEU A 19 14.36 -25.72 -34.70
N PRO A 20 15.44 -25.22 -34.06
CA PRO A 20 16.79 -25.60 -34.46
C PRO A 20 17.02 -27.10 -34.22
N PRO A 21 18.09 -27.69 -34.80
CA PRO A 21 18.52 -29.03 -34.43
C PRO A 21 18.72 -29.15 -32.91
N CYS A 22 18.40 -30.32 -32.36
CA CYS A 22 18.63 -30.57 -30.94
C CYS A 22 20.13 -30.40 -30.60
N PRO A 23 20.48 -29.61 -29.57
CA PRO A 23 21.86 -29.44 -29.18
C PRO A 23 22.44 -30.75 -28.63
N GLN A 24 23.59 -31.17 -29.17
CA GLN A 24 24.26 -32.41 -28.77
C GLN A 24 25.38 -32.19 -27.74
N GLU A 25 25.99 -31.00 -27.72
CA GLU A 25 27.06 -30.63 -26.78
C GLU A 25 27.10 -29.11 -26.56
N GLY A 26 27.90 -28.67 -25.59
CA GLY A 26 28.19 -27.25 -25.34
C GLY A 26 27.15 -26.52 -24.48
N VAL A 27 27.12 -25.19 -24.58
CA VAL A 27 26.31 -24.29 -23.75
C VAL A 27 24.96 -23.99 -24.43
N VAL A 28 23.87 -24.36 -23.78
CA VAL A 28 22.49 -24.09 -24.23
C VAL A 28 22.00 -22.74 -23.73
N CYS A 29 22.31 -22.36 -22.49
CA CYS A 29 21.94 -21.07 -21.90
C CYS A 29 23.16 -20.26 -21.52
N PRO A 30 23.66 -19.35 -22.37
CA PRO A 30 24.84 -18.54 -22.05
C PRO A 30 24.70 -17.70 -20.78
N CYS A 31 23.52 -17.08 -20.58
CA CYS A 31 23.25 -16.24 -19.40
C CYS A 31 23.30 -17.03 -18.08
N GLY A 32 22.86 -18.29 -18.10
CA GLY A 32 22.88 -19.19 -16.95
C GLY A 32 24.09 -20.13 -16.90
N LYS A 33 24.93 -20.10 -17.95
CA LYS A 33 26.02 -21.07 -18.20
C LYS A 33 25.55 -22.54 -18.19
N ILE A 34 24.32 -22.80 -18.66
CA ILE A 34 23.75 -24.15 -18.66
C ILE A 34 24.18 -24.90 -19.92
N THR A 35 24.67 -26.11 -19.74
CA THR A 35 25.18 -26.99 -20.81
C THR A 35 24.16 -28.07 -21.20
N VAL A 36 24.45 -28.79 -22.29
CA VAL A 36 23.66 -29.99 -22.67
C VAL A 36 23.75 -31.07 -21.58
N GLU A 37 24.92 -31.24 -20.95
CA GLU A 37 25.14 -32.20 -19.86
C GLU A 37 24.24 -31.90 -18.64
N ASP A 38 24.05 -30.62 -18.30
CA ASP A 38 23.12 -30.21 -17.25
C ASP A 38 21.67 -30.60 -17.60
N LEU A 39 21.26 -30.44 -18.87
CA LEU A 39 19.94 -30.82 -19.33
C LEU A 39 19.73 -32.33 -19.30
N ASP A 40 20.73 -33.12 -19.71
CA ASP A 40 20.70 -34.58 -19.61
C ASP A 40 20.66 -35.05 -18.15
N GLY A 41 21.40 -34.38 -17.27
CA GLY A 41 21.36 -34.61 -15.83
C GLY A 41 19.99 -34.30 -15.21
N VAL A 42 19.26 -33.31 -15.73
CA VAL A 42 17.88 -33.00 -15.33
C VAL A 42 16.90 -34.01 -15.92
N TRP A 43 17.05 -34.38 -17.19
CA TRP A 43 16.19 -35.36 -17.86
C TRP A 43 16.28 -36.74 -17.21
N SER A 44 17.48 -37.21 -16.89
CA SER A 44 17.71 -38.49 -16.21
C SER A 44 17.09 -38.57 -14.80
N LYS A 45 16.81 -37.42 -14.17
CA LYS A 45 16.07 -37.33 -12.90
C LYS A 45 14.54 -37.39 -13.07
N GLY A 46 14.04 -37.52 -14.30
CA GLY A 46 12.63 -37.66 -14.62
C GLY A 46 11.89 -36.36 -14.92
N PHE A 47 12.58 -35.22 -15.02
CA PHE A 47 11.97 -33.97 -15.46
C PHE A 47 11.85 -33.98 -16.99
N ASN A 48 10.69 -34.40 -17.51
CA ASN A 48 10.51 -34.66 -18.95
C ASN A 48 9.58 -33.66 -19.66
N GLU A 49 9.10 -32.65 -18.94
CA GLU A 49 8.26 -31.57 -19.49
C GLU A 49 9.05 -30.27 -19.57
N LEU A 50 8.80 -29.44 -20.59
CA LEU A 50 9.56 -28.21 -20.82
C LEU A 50 9.63 -27.30 -19.60
N GLU A 51 8.50 -27.09 -18.91
CA GLU A 51 8.41 -26.23 -17.73
C GLU A 51 9.16 -26.82 -16.52
N LEU A 52 9.24 -28.15 -16.43
CA LEU A 52 10.01 -28.84 -15.40
C LEU A 52 11.52 -28.78 -15.68
N VAL A 53 11.94 -29.06 -16.92
CA VAL A 53 13.34 -28.96 -17.35
C VAL A 53 13.84 -27.52 -17.18
N LYS A 54 13.03 -26.52 -17.57
CA LYS A 54 13.33 -25.09 -17.37
C LYS A 54 13.61 -24.77 -15.89
N ARG A 55 12.74 -25.22 -14.97
CA ARG A 55 12.87 -24.95 -13.53
C ARG A 55 14.06 -25.68 -12.91
N ALA A 56 14.27 -26.94 -13.28
CA ALA A 56 15.30 -27.77 -12.69
C ALA A 56 16.71 -27.44 -13.23
N SER A 57 16.82 -27.06 -14.50
CA SER A 57 18.11 -26.65 -15.11
C SER A 57 18.40 -25.16 -15.02
N LEU A 58 17.41 -24.33 -14.64
CA LEU A 58 17.47 -22.87 -14.73
C LEU A 58 17.68 -22.33 -16.16
N THR A 59 17.49 -23.16 -17.18
CA THR A 59 17.52 -22.68 -18.58
C THR A 59 16.36 -21.73 -18.82
N GLY A 60 16.62 -20.59 -19.46
CA GLY A 60 15.58 -19.62 -19.82
C GLY A 60 15.15 -18.65 -18.72
N VAL A 61 15.74 -18.71 -17.52
CA VAL A 61 15.44 -17.77 -16.42
C VAL A 61 16.49 -16.66 -16.27
N GLY A 62 17.55 -16.69 -17.09
CA GLY A 62 18.62 -15.68 -17.10
C GLY A 62 18.18 -14.30 -17.62
N THR A 63 19.13 -13.39 -17.79
CA THR A 63 18.87 -11.98 -18.18
C THR A 63 18.11 -11.83 -19.50
N CYS A 64 18.30 -12.75 -20.45
CA CYS A 64 17.55 -12.76 -21.71
C CYS A 64 16.13 -13.34 -21.61
N GLN A 65 15.72 -13.86 -20.44
CA GLN A 65 14.42 -14.51 -20.21
C GLN A 65 14.09 -15.59 -21.26
N GLY A 66 15.12 -16.31 -21.70
CA GLY A 66 15.03 -17.37 -22.69
C GLY A 66 14.95 -16.93 -24.14
N GLY A 67 15.14 -15.64 -24.45
CA GLY A 67 15.18 -15.14 -25.83
C GLY A 67 16.20 -15.84 -26.74
N VAL A 68 17.29 -16.39 -26.17
CA VAL A 68 18.31 -17.16 -26.93
C VAL A 68 18.12 -18.67 -26.78
N CYS A 69 17.93 -19.15 -25.55
CA CYS A 69 18.00 -20.59 -25.25
C CYS A 69 16.67 -21.34 -25.39
N MET A 70 15.52 -20.64 -25.44
CA MET A 70 14.21 -21.29 -25.53
C MET A 70 14.08 -22.20 -26.75
N PRO A 71 14.45 -21.82 -27.99
CA PRO A 71 14.33 -22.71 -29.13
C PRO A 71 15.16 -23.99 -28.98
N HIS A 72 16.37 -23.89 -28.40
CA HIS A 72 17.24 -25.05 -28.16
C HIS A 72 16.72 -25.96 -27.07
N LEU A 73 16.19 -25.40 -25.97
CA LEU A 73 15.54 -26.19 -24.93
C LEU A 73 14.28 -26.91 -25.46
N ARG A 74 13.49 -26.24 -26.30
CA ARG A 74 12.33 -26.86 -26.96
C ARG A 74 12.75 -27.98 -27.90
N ALA A 75 13.82 -27.81 -28.68
CA ALA A 75 14.38 -28.86 -29.54
C ALA A 75 14.87 -30.07 -28.72
N PHE A 76 15.56 -29.82 -27.59
CA PHE A 76 16.01 -30.86 -26.67
C PHE A 76 14.86 -31.73 -26.13
N VAL A 77 13.79 -31.08 -25.69
CA VAL A 77 12.59 -31.78 -25.19
C VAL A 77 11.82 -32.45 -26.33
N ALA A 78 11.74 -31.82 -27.51
CA ALA A 78 11.03 -32.37 -28.66
C ALA A 78 11.65 -33.67 -29.17
N GLU A 79 12.99 -33.73 -29.26
CA GLU A 79 13.70 -34.93 -29.70
C GLU A 79 13.49 -36.11 -28.74
N ARG A 80 13.47 -35.87 -27.43
CA ARG A 80 13.35 -36.93 -26.41
C ARG A 80 11.91 -37.33 -26.08
N SER A 81 10.97 -36.40 -26.20
CA SER A 81 9.54 -36.67 -25.94
C SER A 81 8.76 -37.09 -27.18
N GLY A 82 9.30 -36.84 -28.39
CA GLY A 82 8.60 -37.07 -29.66
C GLY A 82 7.52 -36.03 -29.98
N SER A 83 7.39 -34.96 -29.18
CA SER A 83 6.38 -33.91 -29.38
C SER A 83 6.98 -32.52 -29.17
N GLU A 84 6.64 -31.55 -30.03
CA GLU A 84 7.10 -30.18 -29.87
C GLU A 84 6.36 -29.48 -28.74
N PRO A 85 7.02 -29.11 -27.62
CA PRO A 85 6.36 -28.43 -26.53
C PRO A 85 6.04 -26.98 -26.89
N GLN A 86 4.93 -26.46 -26.38
CA GLN A 86 4.61 -25.04 -26.46
C GLN A 86 5.68 -24.20 -25.73
N PRO A 87 5.98 -22.96 -26.18
CA PRO A 87 6.83 -22.04 -25.43
C PRO A 87 6.34 -21.83 -24.00
N PHE A 88 7.26 -21.54 -23.08
CA PHE A 88 6.87 -21.15 -21.72
C PHE A 88 6.08 -19.83 -21.72
N THR A 89 5.30 -19.59 -20.66
CA THR A 89 4.49 -18.38 -20.53
C THR A 89 5.36 -17.11 -20.57
N ALA A 90 5.13 -16.24 -21.55
CA ALA A 90 5.78 -14.93 -21.61
C ALA A 90 5.26 -14.01 -20.48
N ARG A 91 6.17 -13.29 -19.82
CA ARG A 91 5.84 -12.33 -18.75
C ARG A 91 6.40 -10.95 -19.11
N PRO A 92 5.65 -9.86 -18.88
CA PRO A 92 6.22 -8.51 -18.94
C PRO A 92 7.37 -8.35 -17.95
N ALA A 93 8.41 -7.57 -18.23
CA ALA A 93 8.66 -6.79 -19.46
C ALA A 93 9.48 -7.58 -20.51
N ALA A 94 9.30 -7.25 -21.80
CA ALA A 94 9.98 -7.92 -22.92
C ALA A 94 11.51 -7.71 -22.97
N ARG A 95 12.03 -6.77 -22.17
CA ARG A 95 13.46 -6.56 -21.91
C ARG A 95 13.66 -6.21 -20.44
N GLN A 96 14.91 -6.27 -19.99
CA GLN A 96 15.26 -5.73 -18.68
C GLN A 96 15.04 -4.20 -18.65
N LEU A 97 14.43 -3.74 -17.56
CA LEU A 97 14.21 -2.33 -17.24
C LEU A 97 14.96 -2.01 -15.94
N THR A 98 15.58 -0.85 -15.89
CA THR A 98 16.07 -0.28 -14.64
C THR A 98 14.89 0.15 -13.77
N LEU A 99 15.10 0.22 -12.46
CA LEU A 99 14.08 0.76 -11.54
C LEU A 99 13.74 2.22 -11.87
N GLY A 100 14.69 3.00 -12.39
CA GLY A 100 14.45 4.38 -12.82
C GLY A 100 13.53 4.49 -14.04
N GLU A 101 13.71 3.61 -15.04
CA GLU A 101 12.78 3.50 -16.17
C GLU A 101 11.39 3.06 -15.71
N ALA A 102 11.31 2.07 -14.82
CA ALA A 102 10.04 1.59 -14.27
C ALA A 102 9.33 2.66 -13.43
N ALA A 103 10.08 3.49 -12.70
CA ALA A 103 9.58 4.62 -11.95
C ALA A 103 9.26 5.84 -12.83
N ALA A 104 9.62 5.84 -14.12
CA ALA A 104 9.43 6.95 -15.05
C ALA A 104 9.93 8.31 -14.51
N GLY A 105 11.01 8.31 -13.73
CA GLY A 105 11.56 9.52 -13.11
C GLY A 105 10.70 10.11 -11.98
N TYR A 106 9.66 9.42 -11.51
CA TYR A 106 8.85 9.87 -10.40
C TYR A 106 9.55 9.62 -9.05
N HIS A 107 9.62 10.68 -8.25
CA HIS A 107 9.96 10.63 -6.84
C HIS A 107 8.73 11.05 -6.05
N ILE A 108 8.16 10.13 -5.27
CA ILE A 108 6.98 10.40 -4.45
C ILE A 108 7.41 10.45 -2.99
N ASP A 109 7.28 11.61 -2.37
CA ASP A 109 7.24 11.70 -0.91
C ASP A 109 5.81 11.42 -0.44
N THR A 110 5.62 10.28 0.21
CA THR A 110 4.30 9.83 0.66
C THR A 110 3.85 10.50 1.96
N PHE A 111 4.70 11.31 2.59
CA PHE A 111 4.40 11.95 3.87
C PHE A 111 3.90 13.39 3.67
N ARG A 112 2.73 13.65 4.25
CA ARG A 112 2.06 14.95 4.20
C ARG A 112 2.69 15.92 5.19
N ARG A 113 2.46 17.22 4.97
CA ARG A 113 2.96 18.32 5.81
C ARG A 113 1.80 19.12 6.35
N THR A 114 1.82 19.44 7.63
CA THR A 114 0.81 20.34 8.22
C THR A 114 1.02 21.78 7.72
N PRO A 115 0.03 22.68 7.86
CA PRO A 115 0.22 24.10 7.55
C PRO A 115 1.36 24.76 8.35
N LEU A 116 1.70 24.21 9.52
CA LEU A 116 2.78 24.68 10.39
C LEU A 116 4.15 24.04 10.09
N HIS A 117 4.27 23.21 9.05
CA HIS A 117 5.53 22.50 8.77
C HIS A 117 6.73 23.43 8.59
N ALA A 118 6.56 24.55 7.89
CA ALA A 118 7.64 25.52 7.70
C ALA A 118 8.05 26.17 9.03
N GLU A 119 7.08 26.44 9.91
CA GLU A 119 7.33 26.99 11.25
C GLU A 119 8.09 25.99 12.12
N HIS A 120 7.70 24.71 12.09
CA HIS A 120 8.41 23.65 12.81
C HIS A 120 9.88 23.55 12.39
N VAL A 121 10.15 23.63 11.08
CA VAL A 121 11.52 23.64 10.56
C VAL A 121 12.29 24.89 11.04
N ALA A 122 11.65 26.06 10.99
CA ALA A 122 12.27 27.32 11.43
C ALA A 122 12.61 27.33 12.93
N LEU A 123 11.76 26.70 13.76
CA LEU A 123 11.96 26.54 15.20
C LEU A 123 12.96 25.44 15.55
N GLY A 124 13.56 24.76 14.57
CA GLY A 124 14.57 23.72 14.80
C GLY A 124 13.98 22.38 15.25
N ALA A 125 12.70 22.10 14.95
CA ALA A 125 12.08 20.82 15.26
C ALA A 125 12.84 19.66 14.60
N THR A 126 13.08 18.60 15.37
CA THR A 126 13.41 17.29 14.81
C THR A 126 12.11 16.67 14.30
N LEU A 127 11.97 16.56 12.98
CA LEU A 127 10.78 16.00 12.35
C LEU A 127 10.92 14.48 12.15
N ASP A 128 9.84 13.76 12.38
CA ASP A 128 9.75 12.32 12.14
C ASP A 128 8.40 11.93 11.49
N LYS A 129 8.28 10.69 11.06
CA LYS A 129 7.27 10.16 10.13
C LYS A 129 6.22 9.34 10.88
N PHE A 130 5.07 9.94 11.15
CA PHE A 130 3.97 9.29 11.86
C PHE A 130 2.64 9.43 11.13
N GLY A 131 1.94 8.32 10.92
CA GLY A 131 0.59 8.32 10.34
C GLY A 131 0.49 8.96 8.94
N GLY A 132 1.55 8.82 8.13
CA GLY A 132 1.62 9.47 6.82
C GLY A 132 1.82 10.98 6.87
N TRP A 133 2.36 11.51 7.97
CA TRP A 133 2.73 12.92 8.13
C TRP A 133 4.16 13.08 8.62
N TYR A 134 4.81 14.18 8.21
CA TYR A 134 5.92 14.75 8.96
C TYR A 134 5.38 15.47 10.18
N ARG A 135 5.85 15.09 11.37
CA ARG A 135 5.48 15.69 12.65
C ARG A 135 6.71 16.07 13.47
N PRO A 136 6.65 17.15 14.26
CA PRO A 136 7.66 17.40 15.29
C PRO A 136 7.72 16.22 16.27
N TRP A 137 8.90 15.66 16.45
CA TRP A 137 9.21 14.68 17.49
C TRP A 137 9.62 15.40 18.78
N HIS A 138 10.48 16.41 18.67
CA HIS A 138 10.84 17.36 19.72
C HIS A 138 11.52 18.60 19.11
N TYR A 139 11.71 19.65 19.92
CA TYR A 139 12.38 20.90 19.57
C TYR A 139 13.75 21.06 20.25
N GLY A 140 14.23 20.05 20.98
CA GLY A 140 15.64 19.93 21.35
C GLY A 140 15.88 19.04 22.56
N ASP A 141 15.23 19.34 23.67
CA ASP A 141 15.29 18.57 24.92
C ASP A 141 13.89 18.04 25.28
N PRO A 142 13.57 16.79 24.94
CA PRO A 142 12.27 16.18 25.26
C PRO A 142 11.95 16.16 26.76
N VAL A 143 12.96 16.13 27.64
CA VAL A 143 12.75 16.13 29.09
C VAL A 143 12.31 17.52 29.56
N ALA A 144 12.95 18.57 29.04
CA ALA A 144 12.51 19.95 29.31
C ALA A 144 11.09 20.21 28.75
N GLU A 145 10.78 19.70 27.55
CA GLU A 145 9.45 19.80 26.95
C GLU A 145 8.38 19.09 27.81
N TYR A 146 8.69 17.91 28.35
CA TYR A 146 7.82 17.22 29.29
C TYR A 146 7.50 18.08 30.53
N TRP A 147 8.53 18.66 31.16
CA TRP A 147 8.33 19.51 32.34
C TRP A 147 7.60 20.81 32.01
N ALA A 148 7.83 21.40 30.83
CA ALA A 148 7.08 22.57 30.38
C ALA A 148 5.57 22.29 30.27
N VAL A 149 5.17 21.11 29.79
CA VAL A 149 3.76 20.68 29.78
C VAL A 149 3.21 20.54 31.21
N ARG A 150 4.01 19.99 32.14
CA ARG A 150 3.56 19.69 33.51
C ARG A 150 3.51 20.92 34.43
N GLU A 151 4.43 21.85 34.26
CA GLU A 151 4.66 22.96 35.18
C GLU A 151 4.20 24.32 34.60
N ALA A 152 4.00 24.41 33.28
CA ALA A 152 3.64 25.65 32.60
C ALA A 152 2.55 25.44 31.53
N VAL A 153 2.88 25.64 30.26
CA VAL A 153 2.00 25.46 29.11
C VAL A 153 2.81 25.03 27.90
N SER A 154 2.22 24.19 27.06
CA SER A 154 2.78 23.71 25.81
C SER A 154 1.75 23.80 24.68
N LEU A 155 2.25 24.03 23.47
CA LEU A 155 1.48 24.04 22.22
C LEU A 155 1.90 22.84 21.38
N GLY A 156 0.95 21.96 21.07
CA GLY A 156 1.18 20.78 20.23
C GLY A 156 0.42 20.87 18.90
N ASP A 157 1.11 20.71 17.78
CA ASP A 157 0.45 20.57 16.47
C ASP A 157 -0.20 19.18 16.35
N VAL A 158 -1.52 19.14 16.49
CA VAL A 158 -2.37 17.94 16.37
C VAL A 158 -3.21 17.99 15.09
N SER A 159 -2.82 18.81 14.11
CA SER A 159 -3.47 18.93 12.80
C SER A 159 -3.51 17.60 12.04
N THR A 160 -2.66 16.64 12.40
CA THR A 160 -2.55 15.33 11.74
C THR A 160 -3.61 14.31 12.15
N LEU A 161 -4.30 14.50 13.28
CA LEU A 161 -5.36 13.57 13.73
C LEU A 161 -6.47 13.46 12.69
N GLY A 162 -7.11 12.32 12.55
CA GLY A 162 -8.31 12.23 11.72
C GLY A 162 -9.41 13.13 12.28
N LYS A 163 -10.12 13.86 11.42
CA LYS A 163 -11.21 14.77 11.79
C LYS A 163 -12.34 14.61 10.78
N MET A 164 -13.44 14.03 11.18
CA MET A 164 -14.55 13.70 10.28
C MET A 164 -15.85 14.20 10.86
N ILE A 165 -16.64 14.86 10.03
CA ILE A 165 -17.99 15.29 10.39
C ILE A 165 -18.97 14.26 9.85
N VAL A 166 -19.83 13.75 10.73
CA VAL A 166 -20.96 12.88 10.37
C VAL A 166 -22.27 13.55 10.76
N SER A 167 -23.27 13.48 9.89
CA SER A 167 -24.56 14.12 10.14
C SER A 167 -25.71 13.44 9.39
N GLY A 168 -26.93 13.61 9.89
CA GLY A 168 -28.14 13.05 9.27
C GLY A 168 -29.07 12.38 10.28
N PRO A 169 -30.29 12.02 9.87
CA PRO A 169 -31.31 11.50 10.78
C PRO A 169 -30.90 10.19 11.46
N ASP A 170 -30.08 9.37 10.81
CA ASP A 170 -29.70 8.05 11.31
C ASP A 170 -28.30 8.05 11.96
N VAL A 171 -27.70 9.22 12.19
CA VAL A 171 -26.29 9.33 12.64
C VAL A 171 -26.06 8.71 14.02
N VAL A 172 -27.01 8.85 14.95
CA VAL A 172 -26.89 8.26 16.28
C VAL A 172 -26.94 6.74 16.19
N GLU A 173 -27.87 6.20 15.40
CA GLU A 173 -27.97 4.76 15.16
C GLU A 173 -26.70 4.20 14.51
N ALA A 174 -26.16 4.88 13.50
CA ALA A 174 -24.91 4.46 12.85
C ALA A 174 -23.75 4.42 13.85
N LEU A 175 -23.62 5.45 14.69
CA LEU A 175 -22.54 5.53 15.67
C LEU A 175 -22.70 4.52 16.82
N GLU A 176 -23.92 4.21 17.28
CA GLU A 176 -24.14 3.18 18.30
C GLU A 176 -23.96 1.75 17.77
N ARG A 177 -24.03 1.54 16.45
CA ARG A 177 -23.65 0.27 15.83
C ARG A 177 -22.14 0.15 15.64
N LEU A 178 -21.45 1.26 15.35
CA LEU A 178 -20.00 1.30 15.12
C LEU A 178 -19.19 1.25 16.41
N TYR A 179 -19.65 1.94 17.45
CA TYR A 179 -18.95 2.05 18.72
C TYR A 179 -19.66 1.25 19.81
N PRO A 180 -18.92 0.62 20.74
CA PRO A 180 -19.51 -0.10 21.86
C PRO A 180 -20.12 0.85 22.93
N ASN A 181 -20.01 2.17 22.74
CA ASN A 181 -20.46 3.20 23.66
C ASN A 181 -21.87 3.65 23.30
N HIS A 182 -22.67 4.03 24.31
CA HIS A 182 -23.87 4.82 24.05
C HIS A 182 -23.47 6.16 23.42
N VAL A 183 -24.19 6.63 22.41
CA VAL A 183 -23.92 7.90 21.73
C VAL A 183 -25.10 8.86 21.90
N HIS A 184 -26.32 8.33 22.05
CA HIS A 184 -27.54 9.13 22.17
C HIS A 184 -27.54 10.11 23.36
N ASP A 185 -26.85 9.76 24.46
CA ASP A 185 -26.80 10.53 25.70
C ASP A 185 -25.67 11.58 25.75
N ILE A 186 -24.81 11.63 24.71
CA ILE A 186 -23.84 12.71 24.57
C ILE A 186 -24.62 14.01 24.35
N LYS A 187 -24.48 14.98 25.26
CA LYS A 187 -25.14 16.29 25.14
C LYS A 187 -24.41 17.16 24.10
N VAL A 188 -25.13 18.05 23.42
CA VAL A 188 -24.53 19.04 22.51
C VAL A 188 -23.42 19.83 23.22
N GLY A 189 -22.30 20.03 22.54
CA GLY A 189 -21.10 20.68 23.07
C GLY A 189 -20.27 19.80 24.02
N ARG A 190 -20.61 18.50 24.14
CA ARG A 190 -19.83 17.52 24.90
C ARG A 190 -19.21 16.49 23.99
N ALA A 191 -18.08 15.96 24.44
CA ALA A 191 -17.38 14.89 23.75
C ALA A 191 -17.18 13.67 24.65
N ARG A 192 -16.99 12.52 24.03
CA ARG A 192 -16.73 11.24 24.69
C ARG A 192 -15.57 10.54 24.00
N TYR A 193 -14.63 10.03 24.78
CA TYR A 193 -13.60 9.14 24.28
C TYR A 193 -14.20 7.77 23.92
N VAL A 194 -13.78 7.22 22.80
CA VAL A 194 -14.31 5.97 22.25
C VAL A 194 -13.19 5.12 21.67
N ILE A 195 -13.45 3.81 21.62
CA ILE A 195 -12.63 2.83 20.91
C ILE A 195 -13.44 2.31 19.72
N ASN A 196 -12.84 2.34 18.53
CA ASN A 196 -13.42 1.77 17.33
C ASN A 196 -12.97 0.31 17.23
N LEU A 197 -13.92 -0.61 17.02
CA LEU A 197 -13.65 -2.04 17.02
C LEU A 197 -13.94 -2.64 15.65
N THR A 198 -13.23 -3.71 15.32
CA THR A 198 -13.61 -4.59 14.22
C THR A 198 -14.82 -5.44 14.60
N GLU A 199 -15.41 -6.11 13.62
CA GLU A 199 -16.50 -7.08 13.79
C GLU A 199 -16.14 -8.25 14.72
N ARG A 200 -14.84 -8.49 14.94
CA ARG A 200 -14.32 -9.53 15.85
C ARG A 200 -14.00 -9.00 17.25
N GLY A 201 -14.24 -7.71 17.50
CA GLY A 201 -13.97 -7.05 18.79
C GLY A 201 -12.51 -6.65 19.01
N HIS A 202 -11.67 -6.64 17.97
CA HIS A 202 -10.30 -6.11 18.08
C HIS A 202 -10.31 -4.60 17.94
N ILE A 203 -9.39 -3.91 18.63
CA ILE A 203 -9.23 -2.46 18.48
C ILE A 203 -8.73 -2.15 17.07
N LEU A 204 -9.53 -1.37 16.34
CA LEU A 204 -9.18 -0.83 15.03
C LEU A 204 -8.50 0.54 15.19
N ASP A 205 -9.07 1.41 16.01
CA ASP A 205 -8.60 2.79 16.26
C ASP A 205 -9.22 3.33 17.55
N ASP A 206 -8.82 4.53 17.97
CA ASP A 206 -9.46 5.26 19.07
C ASP A 206 -9.62 6.75 18.74
N GLY A 207 -10.35 7.46 19.58
CA GLY A 207 -10.52 8.90 19.44
C GLY A 207 -11.69 9.44 20.25
N MET A 208 -12.33 10.48 19.73
CA MET A 208 -13.42 11.18 20.40
C MET A 208 -14.62 11.36 19.49
N ILE A 209 -15.81 11.25 20.07
CA ILE A 209 -17.07 11.69 19.45
C ILE A 209 -17.48 12.98 20.15
N LEU A 210 -17.50 14.08 19.42
CA LEU A 210 -18.04 15.37 19.83
C LEU A 210 -19.43 15.54 19.22
N ARG A 211 -20.44 15.88 20.03
CA ARG A 211 -21.77 16.25 19.51
C ARG A 211 -21.83 17.75 19.25
N ASP A 212 -21.78 18.13 17.98
CA ASP A 212 -21.82 19.54 17.54
C ASP A 212 -23.24 20.09 17.57
N ALA A 213 -24.22 19.27 17.16
CA ALA A 213 -25.65 19.58 17.16
C ALA A 213 -26.48 18.29 17.35
N ASP A 214 -27.81 18.39 17.31
CA ASP A 214 -28.69 17.25 17.55
C ASP A 214 -28.42 16.07 16.60
N ASP A 215 -28.15 16.36 15.32
CA ASP A 215 -27.95 15.42 14.22
C ASP A 215 -26.56 15.57 13.55
N ARG A 216 -25.58 16.14 14.27
CA ARG A 216 -24.23 16.38 13.76
C ARG A 216 -23.15 16.11 14.81
N PHE A 217 -22.17 15.32 14.43
CA PHE A 217 -21.06 14.90 15.27
C PHE A 217 -19.72 15.09 14.56
N THR A 218 -18.69 15.42 15.33
CA THR A 218 -17.30 15.39 14.88
C THR A 218 -16.61 14.19 15.52
N LEU A 219 -16.08 13.30 14.69
CA LEU A 219 -15.29 12.15 15.06
C LEU A 219 -13.81 12.48 14.91
N THR A 220 -13.00 12.11 15.90
CA THR A 220 -11.55 12.13 15.79
C THR A 220 -10.97 10.73 15.76
N PHE A 221 -9.82 10.59 15.11
CA PHE A 221 -9.11 9.33 14.92
C PHE A 221 -7.60 9.55 15.08
N THR A 222 -6.84 8.49 15.29
CA THR A 222 -5.37 8.60 15.25
C THR A 222 -4.89 9.07 13.88
N SER A 223 -3.71 9.72 13.82
CA SER A 223 -3.18 10.23 12.56
C SER A 223 -2.95 9.12 11.52
N GLY A 224 -2.59 7.91 11.97
CA GLY A 224 -2.38 6.75 11.10
C GLY A 224 -3.66 6.00 10.75
N GLY A 225 -4.67 6.02 11.62
CA GLY A 225 -5.94 5.33 11.41
C GLY A 225 -6.97 6.12 10.62
N ALA A 226 -6.82 7.44 10.48
CA ALA A 226 -7.80 8.35 9.88
C ALA A 226 -8.41 7.86 8.54
N SER A 227 -7.58 7.43 7.59
CA SER A 227 -8.06 6.96 6.27
C SER A 227 -8.80 5.62 6.36
N THR A 228 -8.30 4.69 7.17
CA THR A 228 -8.97 3.40 7.41
C THR A 228 -10.30 3.62 8.12
N ALA A 229 -10.34 4.49 9.12
CA ALA A 229 -11.55 4.83 9.86
C ALA A 229 -12.60 5.52 8.97
N GLU A 230 -12.19 6.38 8.03
CA GLU A 230 -13.10 6.94 7.04
C GLU A 230 -13.75 5.87 6.17
N MET A 231 -12.96 4.97 5.60
CA MET A 231 -13.49 3.87 4.82
C MET A 231 -14.43 3.00 5.66
N TRP A 232 -14.04 2.69 6.89
CA TRP A 232 -14.84 1.90 7.82
C TRP A 232 -16.22 2.51 8.09
N VAL A 233 -16.27 3.81 8.43
CA VAL A 233 -17.54 4.51 8.68
C VAL A 233 -18.40 4.54 7.41
N ARG A 234 -17.81 4.86 6.25
CA ARG A 234 -18.53 4.93 4.97
C ARG A 234 -19.11 3.58 4.56
N ASP A 235 -18.30 2.52 4.62
CA ASP A 235 -18.69 1.17 4.21
C ASP A 235 -19.86 0.66 5.06
N TRP A 236 -19.84 0.90 6.37
CA TRP A 236 -20.94 0.46 7.25
C TRP A 236 -22.20 1.30 7.11
N VAL A 237 -22.09 2.62 6.96
CA VAL A 237 -23.24 3.48 6.65
C VAL A 237 -23.94 3.03 5.38
N GLU A 238 -23.17 2.77 4.32
CA GLU A 238 -23.69 2.27 3.03
C GLU A 238 -24.30 0.87 3.19
N THR A 239 -23.58 -0.05 3.84
CA THR A 239 -24.02 -1.45 4.05
C THR A 239 -25.33 -1.53 4.83
N TRP A 240 -25.52 -0.66 5.82
CA TRP A 240 -26.77 -0.60 6.59
C TRP A 240 -27.86 0.25 5.94
N GLY A 241 -27.57 0.93 4.83
CA GLY A 241 -28.53 1.80 4.13
C GLY A 241 -28.98 3.00 4.98
N LEU A 242 -28.13 3.49 5.88
CA LEU A 242 -28.45 4.59 6.78
C LEU A 242 -28.22 5.95 6.10
N LYS A 243 -29.06 6.93 6.41
CA LYS A 243 -28.97 8.29 5.89
C LYS A 243 -28.00 9.11 6.72
N VAL A 244 -26.71 8.90 6.49
CA VAL A 244 -25.62 9.65 7.13
C VAL A 244 -24.69 10.24 6.09
N HIS A 245 -24.49 11.55 6.16
CA HIS A 245 -23.47 12.26 5.40
C HIS A 245 -22.15 12.23 6.15
N VAL A 246 -21.09 11.83 5.45
CA VAL A 246 -19.73 11.72 5.98
C VAL A 246 -18.81 12.68 5.22
N LEU A 247 -18.17 13.62 5.94
CA LEU A 247 -17.25 14.61 5.42
C LEU A 247 -15.91 14.55 6.16
N ASP A 248 -14.85 14.10 5.48
CA ASP A 248 -13.49 14.21 6.01
C ASP A 248 -13.01 15.67 5.97
N ARG A 249 -12.56 16.16 7.12
CA ARG A 249 -12.00 17.50 7.32
C ARG A 249 -10.52 17.45 7.70
N THR A 250 -9.90 16.28 7.77
CA THR A 250 -8.52 16.06 8.25
C THR A 250 -7.51 17.02 7.61
N VAL A 251 -7.56 17.19 6.29
CA VAL A 251 -6.62 18.05 5.55
C VAL A 251 -7.02 19.53 5.50
N SER A 252 -8.27 19.85 5.86
CA SER A 252 -8.86 21.19 5.75
C SER A 252 -8.97 21.94 7.08
N HIS A 253 -8.55 21.30 8.17
CA HIS A 253 -8.65 21.85 9.51
C HIS A 253 -7.34 21.62 10.26
N GLY A 254 -6.63 22.70 10.58
CA GLY A 254 -5.49 22.66 11.51
C GLY A 254 -5.99 22.60 12.95
N ALA A 255 -5.19 22.05 13.86
CA ALA A 255 -5.52 22.02 15.27
C ALA A 255 -4.26 22.15 16.12
N ILE A 256 -4.31 23.03 17.12
CA ILE A 256 -3.27 23.22 18.12
C ILE A 256 -3.87 22.80 19.47
N ASN A 257 -3.21 21.85 20.11
CA ASN A 257 -3.52 21.48 21.48
C ASN A 257 -2.74 22.39 22.44
N VAL A 258 -3.46 23.08 23.33
CA VAL A 258 -2.86 23.92 24.39
C VAL A 258 -2.97 23.13 25.69
N THR A 259 -1.85 22.74 26.29
CA THR A 259 -1.83 21.82 27.45
C THR A 259 -0.88 22.28 28.53
N GLY A 260 -1.34 22.24 29.78
CA GLY A 260 -0.57 22.52 30.99
C GLY A 260 -1.38 23.29 32.03
N PRO A 261 -0.88 23.44 33.27
CA PRO A 261 -1.57 24.18 34.32
C PRO A 261 -1.86 25.64 33.96
N LEU A 262 -1.04 26.28 33.13
CA LEU A 262 -1.22 27.67 32.69
C LEU A 262 -2.03 27.82 31.39
N ALA A 263 -2.57 26.72 30.84
CA ALA A 263 -3.29 26.75 29.56
C ALA A 263 -4.55 27.64 29.57
N GLY A 264 -5.19 27.84 30.73
CA GLY A 264 -6.36 28.71 30.86
C GLY A 264 -6.04 30.20 30.93
N GLU A 265 -4.76 30.56 31.06
CA GLU A 265 -4.28 31.94 31.10
C GLU A 265 -3.81 32.47 29.73
N LEU A 266 -3.72 31.58 28.74
CA LEU A 266 -3.32 31.87 27.36
C LEU A 266 -4.53 32.25 26.50
#